data_AF-A0A379U418-F1
#
_entry.id   AF-A0A379U418-F1
#
_cell.length_a   1.000
_cell.length_b   1.000
_cell.length_c   1.000
_cell.angle_alpha   90.00
_cell.angle_beta   90.00
_cell.angle_gamma   90.00
#
_symmetry.space_group_name_H-M   'P 1'
#
loop_
_entity.id
_entity.type
_entity.pdbx_description
1 polymer ?
#
loop_
_entity_poly.entity_id
_entity_poly.type
_entity_poly.pdbx_seq_one_letter_code
_entity_poly.pdbx_strand_id
1 'polypeptide(L)'
;MARTFKILSPTAILGYGFPEESFRKAMEESPDLIAVDAGSSDPGPHYLGAGKPFTDRAGVKRDLRYMIIAGVKNNIPVVIGTAGGSGARRTWRGVAR
;
A
#
# COMPACT_ATOMS: atom_id res chain seq x y z
N MET A 1 27.06 9.10 -14.85
CA MET A 1 26.14 7.96 -14.62
C MET A 1 24.74 8.52 -14.44
N ALA A 2 23.71 7.88 -14.99
CA ALA A 2 22.32 8.30 -14.76
C ALA A 2 21.93 8.07 -13.29
N ARG A 3 21.14 8.98 -12.72
CA ARG A 3 20.61 8.82 -11.36
C ARG A 3 19.62 7.64 -11.35
N THR A 4 19.84 6.66 -10.49
CA THR A 4 18.89 5.57 -10.23
C THR A 4 17.74 6.08 -9.37
N PHE A 5 16.51 5.67 -9.68
CA PHE A 5 15.31 5.94 -8.88
C PHE A 5 14.84 4.62 -8.24
N LYS A 6 14.80 4.56 -6.91
CA LYS A 6 14.48 3.34 -6.16
C LYS A 6 13.04 3.39 -5.63
N ILE A 7 12.27 2.36 -5.94
CA ILE A 7 10.89 2.21 -5.46
C ILE A 7 10.84 1.03 -4.49
N LEU A 8 10.38 1.29 -3.26
CA LEU A 8 10.03 0.24 -2.31
C LEU A 8 8.56 -0.13 -2.49
N SER A 9 8.32 -1.34 -2.99
CA SER A 9 7.00 -1.97 -3.01
C SER A 9 6.92 -3.01 -1.88
N PRO A 10 6.26 -2.70 -0.74
CA PRO A 10 6.34 -3.54 0.45
C PRO A 10 5.50 -4.81 0.35
N THR A 11 4.46 -4.82 -0.48
CA THR A 11 3.56 -5.96 -0.69
C THR A 11 2.92 -5.87 -2.07
N ALA A 12 2.35 -6.98 -2.55
CA ALA A 12 1.67 -7.03 -3.85
C ALA A 12 0.38 -6.20 -3.86
N ILE A 13 -0.39 -6.26 -2.77
CA ILE A 13 -1.67 -5.58 -2.60
C ILE A 13 -1.75 -5.03 -1.18
N LEU A 14 -2.14 -3.77 -1.05
CA LEU A 14 -2.34 -3.11 0.23
C LEU A 14 -3.31 -3.90 1.13
N GLY A 15 -2.82 -4.28 2.31
CA GLY A 15 -3.56 -5.07 3.29
C GLY A 15 -3.20 -6.56 3.32
N TYR A 16 -2.38 -7.05 2.38
CA TYR A 16 -1.83 -8.42 2.46
C TYR A 16 -0.75 -8.55 3.53
N GLY A 17 -0.18 -7.43 4.00
CA GLY A 17 0.91 -7.45 4.94
C GLY A 17 2.26 -7.74 4.30
N PHE A 18 3.29 -7.55 5.11
CA PHE A 18 4.68 -7.82 4.80
C PHE A 18 5.48 -8.02 6.11
N PRO A 19 6.62 -8.75 6.06
CA PRO A 19 7.52 -8.83 7.20
C PRO A 19 8.10 -7.45 7.53
N GLU A 20 7.96 -7.00 8.78
CA GLU A 20 8.48 -5.70 9.22
C GLU A 20 10.00 -5.62 9.09
N GLU A 21 10.71 -6.73 9.33
CA GLU A 21 12.15 -6.78 9.18
C GLU A 21 12.58 -6.52 7.72
N SER A 22 11.88 -7.11 6.76
CA SER A 22 12.15 -6.88 5.33
C SER A 22 11.88 -5.43 4.94
N PHE A 23 10.79 -4.85 5.45
CA PHE A 23 10.49 -3.43 5.22
C PHE A 23 11.57 -2.51 5.78
N ARG A 24 12.05 -2.77 7.02
CA ARG A 24 13.12 -1.98 7.64
C ARG A 24 14.42 -2.07 6.87
N LYS A 25 14.84 -3.27 6.46
CA LYS A 25 16.04 -3.46 5.62
C LYS A 25 15.92 -2.71 4.30
N ALA A 26 14.76 -2.75 3.65
CA ALA A 26 14.56 -2.03 2.40
C ALA A 26 14.55 -0.49 2.59
N MET A 27 14.17 0.02 3.75
CA MET A 27 14.27 1.44 4.07
C MET A 27 15.70 1.91 4.30
N GLU A 28 16.60 1.04 4.78
CA GLU A 28 18.04 1.34 4.92
C GLU A 28 18.68 1.66 3.57
N GLU A 29 18.15 1.09 2.48
CA GLU A 29 18.54 1.42 1.11
C GLU A 29 18.09 2.81 0.65
N SER A 30 17.44 3.64 1.48
CA SER A 30 17.02 5.00 1.12
C SER A 30 16.23 5.08 -0.21
N PRO A 31 15.01 4.49 -0.28
CA PRO A 31 14.19 4.55 -1.49
C PRO A 31 13.71 5.97 -1.78
N ASP A 32 13.49 6.29 -3.05
CA ASP A 32 12.94 7.58 -3.49
C ASP A 32 11.40 7.61 -3.42
N LEU A 33 10.76 6.44 -3.34
CA LEU A 33 9.31 6.27 -3.32
C LEU A 33 8.92 4.99 -2.58
N ILE A 34 7.89 5.07 -1.73
CA ILE A 34 7.17 3.90 -1.20
C ILE A 34 5.85 3.81 -1.96
N ALA A 35 5.64 2.73 -2.72
CA ALA A 35 4.44 2.58 -3.55
C ALA A 35 3.79 1.22 -3.35
N VAL A 36 2.46 1.18 -3.38
CA VAL A 36 1.69 -0.06 -3.34
C VAL A 36 0.42 0.11 -4.16
N ASP A 37 -0.12 -0.97 -4.71
CA ASP A 37 -1.46 -0.94 -5.29
C ASP A 37 -2.51 -1.44 -4.29
N ALA A 38 -3.76 -0.96 -4.39
CA ALA A 38 -4.89 -1.40 -3.57
C ALA A 38 -6.05 -1.99 -4.42
N GLY A 39 -5.78 -2.30 -5.68
CA GLY A 39 -6.66 -2.98 -6.61
C GLY A 39 -6.09 -4.31 -7.07
N SER A 40 -6.94 -5.19 -7.60
CA SER A 40 -6.54 -6.41 -8.31
C SER A 40 -7.68 -6.88 -9.21
N SER A 41 -7.34 -7.54 -10.31
CA SER A 41 -8.28 -8.21 -11.22
C SER A 41 -8.46 -9.71 -10.89
N ASP A 42 -7.51 -10.30 -10.16
CA ASP A 42 -7.50 -11.73 -9.80
C ASP A 42 -8.76 -12.18 -9.04
N PRO A 43 -9.33 -11.41 -8.09
CA PRO A 43 -10.53 -11.84 -7.38
C PRO A 43 -11.82 -11.70 -8.21
N GLY A 44 -11.72 -11.24 -9.46
CA GLY A 44 -12.85 -11.04 -10.35
C GLY A 44 -13.77 -9.87 -9.97
N PRO A 45 -14.91 -9.70 -10.66
CA PRO A 45 -15.77 -8.53 -10.51
C PRO A 45 -16.59 -8.50 -9.21
N HIS A 46 -16.58 -9.59 -8.42
CA HIS A 46 -17.46 -9.75 -7.26
C HIS A 46 -17.32 -8.63 -6.22
N TYR A 47 -16.09 -8.33 -5.78
CA TYR A 47 -15.84 -7.37 -4.70
C TYR A 47 -16.19 -5.93 -5.07
N LEU A 48 -15.94 -5.56 -6.33
CA LEU A 48 -16.38 -4.29 -6.89
C LEU A 48 -17.91 -4.23 -6.96
N GLY A 49 -18.57 -5.26 -7.49
CA GLY A 49 -20.03 -5.32 -7.61
C GLY A 49 -20.76 -5.33 -6.27
N ALA A 50 -20.22 -6.02 -5.26
CA ALA A 50 -20.76 -6.03 -3.90
C ALA A 50 -20.37 -4.79 -3.08
N GLY A 51 -19.40 -4.01 -3.57
CA GLY A 51 -18.72 -2.93 -2.84
C GLY A 51 -18.02 -3.40 -1.56
N LYS A 52 -17.71 -4.69 -1.43
CA LYS A 52 -17.01 -5.20 -0.24
C LYS A 52 -15.51 -5.25 -0.55
N PRO A 53 -14.64 -4.68 0.29
CA PRO A 53 -13.19 -4.86 0.12
C PRO A 53 -12.83 -6.34 0.17
N PHE A 54 -11.88 -6.78 -0.66
CA PHE A 54 -11.34 -8.14 -0.58
C PHE A 54 -10.21 -8.26 0.45
N THR A 55 -9.54 -7.15 0.78
CA THR A 55 -8.60 -7.08 1.91
C THR A 55 -9.29 -6.62 3.19
N ASP A 56 -8.80 -7.11 4.32
CA ASP A 56 -9.36 -6.74 5.61
C ASP A 56 -8.90 -5.33 6.03
N ARG A 57 -9.76 -4.63 6.77
CA ARG A 57 -9.50 -3.25 7.17
C ARG A 57 -8.33 -3.11 8.14
N ALA A 58 -8.05 -4.12 8.98
CA ALA A 58 -6.98 -4.07 9.94
C ALA A 58 -5.61 -4.20 9.25
N GLY A 59 -5.49 -5.11 8.28
CA GLY A 59 -4.34 -5.27 7.39
C GLY A 59 -4.04 -3.97 6.63
N VAL A 60 -5.05 -3.39 5.98
CA VAL A 60 -4.87 -2.11 5.26
C VAL A 60 -4.35 -1.01 6.19
N LYS A 61 -4.92 -0.89 7.41
CA LYS A 61 -4.45 0.09 8.40
C LYS A 61 -3.03 -0.19 8.89
N ARG A 62 -2.68 -1.46 9.10
CA ARG A 62 -1.33 -1.87 9.50
C ARG A 62 -0.32 -1.44 8.44
N ASP A 63 -0.55 -1.79 7.19
CA ASP A 63 0.37 -1.53 6.09
C ASP A 63 0.59 -0.03 5.90
N LEU A 64 -0.51 0.74 5.83
CA LEU A 64 -0.45 2.20 5.75
C LEU A 64 0.29 2.82 6.94
N ARG A 65 0.11 2.30 8.16
CA ARG A 65 0.80 2.82 9.34
C ARG A 65 2.31 2.73 9.17
N TYR A 66 2.84 1.58 8.74
CA TYR A 66 4.28 1.44 8.48
C TYR A 66 4.75 2.36 7.34
N MET A 67 4.04 2.35 6.21
CA MET A 67 4.39 3.13 5.03
C MET A 67 4.39 4.64 5.32
N ILE A 68 3.31 5.16 5.92
CA ILE A 68 3.15 6.60 6.21
C ILE A 68 4.15 7.05 7.26
N ILE A 69 4.35 6.28 8.35
CA ILE A 69 5.33 6.64 9.38
C ILE A 69 6.74 6.71 8.78
N ALA A 70 7.13 5.72 7.97
CA ALA A 70 8.44 5.70 7.33
C ALA A 70 8.59 6.82 6.31
N GLY A 71 7.58 7.05 5.48
CA GLY A 71 7.56 8.12 4.48
C GLY A 71 7.69 9.50 5.10
N VAL A 72 6.87 9.81 6.11
CA VAL A 72 6.94 11.10 6.82
C VAL A 72 8.28 11.29 7.50
N LYS A 73 8.80 10.28 8.22
CA LYS A 73 10.08 10.39 8.94
C LYS A 73 11.27 10.63 8.01
N ASN A 74 11.27 10.05 6.82
CA ASN A 74 12.40 10.10 5.88
C ASN A 74 12.16 11.08 4.72
N ASN A 75 11.05 11.82 4.73
CA ASN A 75 10.63 12.70 3.64
C ASN A 75 10.54 11.97 2.27
N ILE A 76 10.03 10.73 2.30
CA ILE A 76 9.82 9.89 1.13
C ILE A 76 8.31 9.87 0.79
N PRO A 77 7.91 10.15 -0.46
CA PRO A 77 6.51 10.08 -0.86
C PRO A 77 5.96 8.66 -0.70
N VAL A 78 4.70 8.59 -0.27
CA VAL A 78 3.92 7.35 -0.17
C VAL A 78 2.77 7.42 -1.17
N VAL A 79 2.72 6.48 -2.11
CA VAL A 79 1.71 6.46 -3.18
C VAL A 79 0.91 5.16 -3.12
N ILE A 80 -0.41 5.29 -3.20
CA ILE A 80 -1.29 4.15 -3.47
C ILE A 80 -1.79 4.28 -4.91
N GLY A 81 -1.47 3.28 -5.74
CA GLY A 81 -1.69 3.32 -7.18
C GLY A 81 -3.16 3.37 -7.58
N THR A 82 -4.04 2.67 -6.85
CA THR A 82 -5.47 2.65 -7.14
C THR A 82 -6.34 2.60 -5.88
N ALA A 83 -7.65 2.71 -6.09
CA ALA A 83 -8.68 2.51 -5.07
C ALA A 83 -9.68 1.41 -5.46
N GLY A 84 -9.26 0.51 -6.37
CA GLY A 84 -10.15 -0.31 -7.19
C GLY A 84 -10.92 -1.40 -6.46
N GLY A 85 -10.38 -1.97 -5.37
CA GLY A 85 -10.89 -3.23 -4.78
C GLY A 85 -12.41 -3.31 -4.59
N SER A 86 -13.03 -2.30 -3.98
CA SER A 86 -14.47 -2.25 -3.73
C SER A 86 -15.16 -0.98 -4.22
N GLY A 87 -14.46 -0.23 -5.07
CA GLY A 87 -14.79 1.15 -5.43
C GLY A 87 -14.26 2.15 -4.40
N ALA A 88 -13.77 3.30 -4.89
CA ALA A 88 -12.91 4.21 -4.12
C ALA A 88 -13.41 4.54 -2.70
N ARG A 89 -14.65 5.00 -2.55
CA ARG A 89 -15.21 5.36 -1.25
C ARG A 89 -15.25 4.15 -0.29
N ARG A 90 -15.63 2.98 -0.78
CA ARG A 90 -15.78 1.76 0.04
C ARG A 90 -14.41 1.24 0.47
N THR A 91 -13.43 1.24 -0.44
CA THR A 91 -12.05 0.82 -0.18
C THR A 91 -11.41 1.65 0.94
N TRP A 92 -11.63 2.97 0.94
CA TRP A 92 -10.97 3.89 1.89
C TRP A 92 -11.77 4.20 3.15
N ARG A 93 -13.00 3.70 3.29
CA ARG A 93 -13.90 4.11 4.37
C ARG A 93 -13.32 3.81 5.74
N GLY A 94 -13.01 4.87 6.49
CA GLY A 94 -12.52 4.78 7.87
C GLY A 94 -11.07 4.28 7.97
N VAL A 95 -10.32 4.21 6.88
CA VAL A 95 -8.90 3.88 6.88
C VAL A 95 -8.06 5.13 7.17
N ALA A 96 -8.45 6.29 6.62
CA ALA A 96 -7.81 7.59 6.79
C ALA A 96 -8.34 8.41 8.00
N ARG A 97 -8.80 7.73 9.05
CA ARG A 97 -9.27 8.35 10.31
C ARG A 97 -8.47 7.83 11.48
#